data_AF-A0A3G2G6D4-F1
#
_entry.id   AF-A0A3G2G6D4-F1
#
_cell.length_a   1.000
_cell.length_b   1.000
_cell.length_c   1.000
_cell.angle_alpha   90.00
_cell.angle_beta   90.00
_cell.angle_gamma   90.00
#
_symmetry.space_group_name_H-M   'P 1'
#
loop_
_entity.id
_entity.type
_entity.pdbx_description
1 polymer ?
#
loop_
_entity_poly.entity_id
_entity_poly.type
_entity_poly.pdbx_seq_one_letter_code
_entity_poly.pdbx_strand_id
1 'polypeptide(L)'
;MNTSQKISTLFFKNQIHFLKENFVIKDENLFKKFSSAVERFCYFVFEIDKMIDGDYNFADQYQTNDNKIYHMMKNHQESIKLLVDIFPSTHQFWEDLDKTNYRYYQILLKENFENNQKSVYTIKDFEEYADSKHCLAYIPIIGLNYLFESKIDAEETNTIFKKIFLGMQMNDDLEDFNSDLLTAQWTYAHSRVEEFMKENNLIENNELDKYKERVLYVSGIGEELMSFAKENFISAKKLSNKNGFKKLESWLDETLDVINQNEELILKLTSN
;
A
#
# COMPACT_ATOMS: atom_id res chain seq x y z
N MET A 1 23.24 1.70 4.00
CA MET A 1 22.19 0.67 4.15
C MET A 1 21.88 0.15 2.75
N ASN A 2 21.69 -1.17 2.58
CA ASN A 2 21.29 -1.73 1.28
C ASN A 2 19.84 -1.31 0.99
N THR A 3 19.66 -0.22 0.26
CA THR A 3 18.38 0.44 -0.03
C THR A 3 17.76 -0.11 -1.31
N SER A 4 17.04 -1.23 -1.22
CA SER A 4 16.19 -1.70 -2.33
C SER A 4 14.83 -2.26 -1.88
N GLN A 5 14.38 -1.93 -0.66
CA GLN A 5 13.01 -2.28 -0.25
C GLN A 5 12.08 -1.11 -0.53
N LYS A 6 11.00 -1.35 -1.27
CA LYS A 6 9.93 -0.37 -1.55
C LYS A 6 9.41 0.20 -0.23
N ILE A 7 9.08 1.50 -0.23
CA ILE A 7 8.52 2.25 0.91
C ILE A 7 7.32 1.49 1.51
N SER A 8 6.43 0.98 0.64
CA SER A 8 5.27 0.18 1.01
C SER A 8 5.60 -1.09 1.79
N THR A 9 6.60 -1.84 1.35
CA THR A 9 7.06 -3.06 2.04
C THR A 9 7.60 -2.76 3.44
N LEU A 10 8.37 -1.68 3.58
CA LEU A 10 8.92 -1.28 4.88
C LEU A 10 7.81 -0.86 5.85
N PHE A 11 6.80 -0.15 5.35
CA PHE A 11 5.66 0.30 6.15
C PHE A 11 4.90 -0.87 6.79
N PHE A 12 4.41 -1.79 5.96
CA PHE A 12 3.54 -2.88 6.45
C PHE A 12 4.28 -3.83 7.41
N LYS A 13 5.57 -4.10 7.17
CA LYS A 13 6.38 -4.91 8.10
C LYS A 13 6.54 -4.27 9.48
N ASN A 14 6.50 -2.94 9.56
CA ASN A 14 6.67 -2.20 10.80
C ASN A 14 5.36 -1.63 11.36
N GLN A 15 4.21 -1.96 10.76
CA GLN A 15 2.93 -1.36 11.12
C GLN A 15 2.60 -1.49 12.61
N ILE A 16 2.68 -2.69 13.18
CA ILE A 16 2.42 -2.91 14.61
C ILE A 16 3.41 -2.15 15.49
N HIS A 17 4.66 -2.00 15.04
CA HIS A 17 5.68 -1.25 15.75
C HIS A 17 5.33 0.24 15.83
N PHE A 18 4.78 0.81 14.75
CA PHE A 18 4.26 2.18 14.72
C PHE A 18 3.03 2.31 15.61
N LEU A 19 2.07 1.39 15.50
CA LEU A 19 0.82 1.43 16.25
C LEU A 19 1.03 1.31 17.76
N LYS A 20 2.06 0.59 18.23
CA LYS A 20 2.33 0.38 19.67
C LYS A 20 2.36 1.69 20.46
N GLU A 21 2.84 2.79 19.88
CA GLU A 21 2.94 4.08 20.58
C GLU A 21 1.59 4.67 20.99
N ASN A 22 0.51 4.29 20.28
CA ASN A 22 -0.85 4.75 20.54
C ASN A 22 -1.61 3.94 21.60
N PHE A 23 -1.07 2.81 22.07
CA PHE A 23 -1.81 1.95 23.00
C PHE A 23 -1.14 1.87 24.37
N VAL A 24 -1.95 1.74 25.41
CA VAL A 24 -1.48 1.42 26.77
C VAL A 24 -1.39 -0.11 26.88
N ILE A 25 -0.19 -0.65 26.61
CA ILE A 25 0.07 -2.09 26.64
C ILE A 25 0.26 -2.56 28.09
N LYS A 26 -0.81 -3.12 28.68
CA LYS A 26 -0.79 -3.68 30.04
C LYS A 26 -0.33 -5.15 30.07
N ASP A 27 -0.49 -5.87 28.95
CA ASP A 27 -0.07 -7.26 28.78
C ASP A 27 0.85 -7.39 27.54
N GLU A 28 2.16 -7.43 27.80
CA GLU A 28 3.19 -7.58 26.75
C GLU A 28 3.18 -8.97 26.09
N ASN A 29 2.70 -10.01 26.78
CA ASN A 29 2.61 -11.35 26.19
C ASN A 29 1.46 -11.41 25.18
N LEU A 30 0.30 -10.87 25.55
CA LEU A 30 -0.84 -10.73 24.64
C LEU A 30 -0.48 -9.88 23.42
N PHE A 31 0.19 -8.74 23.64
CA PHE A 31 0.65 -7.87 22.56
C PHE A 31 1.60 -8.59 21.59
N LYS A 32 2.60 -9.33 22.12
CA LYS A 32 3.51 -10.14 21.29
C LYS A 32 2.77 -11.22 20.51
N LYS A 33 1.80 -11.90 21.12
CA LYS A 33 0.99 -12.93 20.46
C LYS A 33 0.19 -12.35 19.30
N PHE A 34 -0.48 -11.22 19.53
CA PHE A 34 -1.20 -10.50 18.48
C PHE A 34 -0.27 -10.01 17.37
N SER A 35 0.88 -9.45 17.73
CA SER A 35 1.90 -8.99 16.77
C SER A 35 2.38 -10.11 15.86
N SER A 36 2.66 -11.29 16.43
CA SER A 36 3.06 -12.48 15.65
C SER A 36 1.95 -12.97 14.73
N ALA A 37 0.68 -12.90 15.17
CA ALA A 37 -0.45 -13.26 14.32
C ALA A 37 -0.57 -12.32 13.11
N VAL A 38 -0.43 -11.01 13.34
CA VAL A 38 -0.45 -9.99 12.28
C VAL A 38 0.71 -10.15 11.30
N GLU A 39 1.93 -10.37 11.78
CA GLU A 39 3.11 -10.57 10.92
C GLU A 39 2.90 -11.75 9.94
N ARG A 40 2.37 -12.86 10.46
CA ARG A 40 2.06 -14.04 9.66
C ARG A 40 0.93 -13.79 8.65
N PHE A 41 -0.10 -13.06 9.08
CA PHE A 41 -1.20 -12.69 8.19
C PHE A 41 -0.73 -11.74 7.08
N CYS A 42 0.12 -10.77 7.41
CA CYS A 42 0.73 -9.85 6.45
C CYS A 42 1.59 -10.60 5.41
N TYR A 43 2.39 -11.58 5.85
CA TYR A 43 3.11 -12.46 4.91
C TYR A 43 2.14 -13.19 3.96
N PHE A 44 1.05 -13.75 4.49
CA PHE A 44 0.04 -14.41 3.67
C PHE A 44 -0.58 -13.47 2.62
N VAL A 45 -0.96 -12.25 3.01
CA VAL A 45 -1.53 -11.25 2.10
C VAL A 45 -0.55 -10.90 0.98
N PHE A 46 0.73 -10.62 1.30
CA PHE A 46 1.73 -10.33 0.28
C PHE A 46 2.01 -11.47 -0.69
N GLU A 47 1.94 -12.71 -0.23
CA GLU A 47 2.14 -13.85 -1.11
C GLU A 47 0.89 -14.15 -1.96
N ILE A 48 -0.31 -13.86 -1.47
CA ILE A 48 -1.54 -13.89 -2.28
C ILE A 48 -1.49 -12.83 -3.39
N ASP A 49 -1.09 -11.61 -3.05
CA ASP A 49 -1.00 -10.48 -3.99
C ASP A 49 -0.11 -10.85 -5.19
N LYS A 50 1.14 -11.27 -4.91
CA LYS A 50 2.08 -11.80 -5.91
C LYS A 50 1.53 -12.98 -6.71
N MET A 51 0.73 -13.85 -6.10
CA MET A 51 0.13 -14.99 -6.80
C MET A 51 -0.95 -14.53 -7.78
N ILE A 52 -1.75 -13.53 -7.41
CA ILE A 52 -2.78 -12.91 -8.26
C ILE A 52 -2.11 -12.14 -9.41
N ASP A 53 -1.04 -11.42 -9.12
CA ASP A 53 -0.29 -10.61 -10.10
C ASP A 53 0.57 -11.46 -11.07
N GLY A 54 0.72 -12.75 -10.80
CA GLY A 54 1.49 -13.66 -11.64
C GLY A 54 3.01 -13.62 -11.43
N ASP A 55 3.47 -13.02 -10.34
CA ASP A 55 4.90 -12.85 -9.98
C ASP A 55 5.61 -14.15 -9.55
N TYR A 56 4.91 -15.28 -9.60
CA TYR A 56 5.44 -16.58 -9.17
C TYR A 56 6.24 -17.28 -10.28
N ASN A 57 7.56 -17.34 -10.10
CA ASN A 57 8.41 -18.25 -10.89
C ASN A 57 8.34 -19.68 -10.33
N PHE A 58 7.37 -20.47 -10.80
CA PHE A 58 7.20 -21.87 -10.36
C PHE A 58 8.38 -22.78 -10.72
N ALA A 59 9.08 -22.50 -11.82
CA ALA A 59 10.23 -23.31 -12.23
C ALA A 59 11.39 -23.15 -11.23
N ASP A 60 11.69 -21.91 -10.83
CA ASP A 60 12.71 -21.62 -9.82
C ASP A 60 12.36 -22.18 -8.45
N GLN A 61 11.10 -22.03 -8.00
CA GLN A 61 10.63 -22.61 -6.74
C GLN A 61 10.78 -24.13 -6.69
N TYR A 62 10.49 -24.83 -7.80
CA TYR A 62 10.67 -26.27 -7.89
C TYR A 62 12.16 -26.66 -7.83
N GLN A 63 13.04 -25.91 -8.49
CA GLN A 63 14.48 -26.18 -8.52
C GLN A 63 15.16 -25.92 -7.17
N THR A 64 14.74 -24.87 -6.46
CA THR A 64 15.31 -24.47 -5.16
C THR A 64 14.63 -25.15 -3.97
N ASN A 65 13.53 -25.88 -4.20
CA ASN A 65 12.67 -26.46 -3.18
C ASN A 65 12.11 -25.40 -2.18
N ASP A 66 11.94 -24.16 -2.65
CA ASP A 66 11.29 -23.06 -1.93
C ASP A 66 9.80 -23.01 -2.27
N ASN A 67 8.99 -23.78 -1.53
CA ASN A 67 7.55 -23.86 -1.78
C ASN A 67 6.81 -22.69 -1.11
N LYS A 68 6.76 -21.54 -1.82
CA LYS A 68 6.13 -20.31 -1.30
C LYS A 68 4.64 -20.49 -1.03
N ILE A 69 3.93 -21.27 -1.84
CA ILE A 69 2.50 -21.59 -1.61
C ILE A 69 2.31 -22.31 -0.28
N TYR A 70 3.14 -23.32 0.02
CA TYR A 70 3.09 -24.01 1.30
C TYR A 70 3.37 -23.05 2.46
N HIS A 71 4.39 -22.20 2.35
CA HIS A 71 4.74 -21.23 3.38
C HIS A 71 3.64 -20.16 3.59
N MET A 72 3.02 -19.69 2.51
CA MET A 72 1.86 -18.80 2.53
C MET A 72 0.70 -19.43 3.32
N MET A 73 0.30 -20.65 2.95
CA MET A 73 -0.81 -21.36 3.61
C MET A 73 -0.50 -21.68 5.07
N LYS A 74 0.74 -22.08 5.38
CA LYS A 74 1.17 -22.32 6.76
C LYS A 74 1.07 -21.05 7.61
N ASN A 75 1.54 -19.91 7.10
CA ASN A 75 1.46 -18.65 7.84
C ASN A 75 0.01 -18.20 8.07
N HIS A 76 -0.87 -18.38 7.07
CA HIS A 76 -2.30 -18.15 7.26
C HIS A 76 -2.87 -19.01 8.39
N GLN A 77 -2.66 -20.33 8.35
CA GLN A 77 -3.16 -21.24 9.38
C GLN A 77 -2.63 -20.90 10.79
N GLU A 78 -1.34 -20.60 10.90
CA GLU A 78 -0.74 -20.20 12.19
C GLU A 78 -1.25 -18.84 12.68
N SER A 79 -1.50 -17.87 11.79
CA SER A 79 -2.14 -16.61 12.17
C SER A 79 -3.54 -16.83 12.76
N ILE A 80 -4.36 -17.67 12.12
CA ILE A 80 -5.72 -17.95 12.59
C ILE A 80 -5.70 -18.67 13.94
N LYS A 81 -4.82 -19.66 14.14
CA LYS A 81 -4.65 -20.31 15.46
C LYS A 81 -4.33 -19.31 16.56
N LEU A 82 -3.38 -18.40 16.31
CA LEU A 82 -3.01 -17.37 17.27
C LEU A 82 -4.18 -16.40 17.54
N LEU A 83 -4.93 -16.02 16.51
CA LEU A 83 -6.08 -15.11 16.64
C LEU A 83 -7.25 -15.74 17.39
N VAL A 84 -7.56 -17.02 17.17
CA VAL A 84 -8.64 -17.72 17.91
C VAL A 84 -8.35 -17.81 19.40
N ASP A 85 -7.08 -17.96 19.77
CA ASP A 85 -6.69 -17.93 21.18
C ASP A 85 -6.79 -16.53 21.82
N ILE A 86 -6.80 -15.46 21.00
CA ILE A 86 -6.88 -14.06 21.44
C ILE A 86 -8.34 -13.58 21.45
N PHE A 87 -9.06 -13.87 20.37
CA PHE A 87 -10.43 -13.47 20.13
C PHE A 87 -11.32 -14.73 20.08
N PRO A 88 -12.20 -14.93 21.09
CA PRO A 88 -13.18 -16.01 21.06
C PRO A 88 -14.00 -16.00 19.75
N SER A 89 -14.50 -17.15 19.33
CA SER A 89 -15.21 -17.30 18.04
C SER A 89 -16.45 -16.41 17.89
N THR A 90 -17.02 -15.91 18.99
CA THR A 90 -18.18 -15.00 18.99
C THR A 90 -17.79 -13.52 19.09
N HIS A 91 -16.49 -13.20 19.06
CA HIS A 91 -16.00 -11.84 19.21
C HIS A 91 -16.19 -11.02 17.92
N GLN A 92 -16.56 -9.74 18.05
CA GLN A 92 -16.86 -8.83 16.93
C GLN A 92 -15.70 -8.69 15.91
N PHE A 93 -14.46 -8.85 16.38
CA PHE A 93 -13.25 -8.88 15.54
C PHE A 93 -13.40 -9.75 14.29
N TRP A 94 -14.07 -10.90 14.37
CA TRP A 94 -14.24 -11.80 13.23
C TRP A 94 -15.13 -11.23 12.15
N GLU A 95 -16.19 -10.50 12.52
CA GLU A 95 -17.04 -9.81 11.54
C GLU A 95 -16.33 -8.63 10.89
N ASP A 96 -15.51 -7.90 11.66
CA ASP A 96 -14.72 -6.79 11.12
C ASP A 96 -13.64 -7.29 10.15
N LEU A 97 -13.00 -8.42 10.48
CA LEU A 97 -12.07 -9.11 9.61
C LEU A 97 -12.74 -9.57 8.32
N ASP A 98 -13.92 -10.19 8.40
CA ASP A 98 -14.67 -10.65 7.23
C ASP A 98 -15.07 -9.48 6.32
N LYS A 99 -15.63 -8.40 6.88
CA LYS A 99 -15.98 -7.18 6.13
C LYS A 99 -14.78 -6.57 5.41
N THR A 100 -13.63 -6.53 6.08
CA THR A 100 -12.40 -5.95 5.51
C THR A 100 -11.82 -6.87 4.43
N ASN A 101 -11.80 -8.19 4.64
CA ASN A 101 -11.42 -9.16 3.62
C ASN A 101 -12.32 -9.05 2.38
N TYR A 102 -13.64 -8.99 2.56
CA TYR A 102 -14.57 -8.82 1.46
C TYR A 102 -14.25 -7.55 0.66
N ARG A 103 -14.04 -6.41 1.34
CA ARG A 103 -13.66 -5.15 0.68
C ARG A 103 -12.36 -5.28 -0.12
N TYR A 104 -11.32 -5.90 0.45
CA TYR A 104 -10.05 -6.14 -0.23
C TYR A 104 -10.23 -6.99 -1.50
N TYR A 105 -10.89 -8.15 -1.40
CA TYR A 105 -11.08 -9.01 -2.56
C TYR A 105 -12.01 -8.40 -3.63
N GLN A 106 -13.00 -7.59 -3.24
CA GLN A 106 -13.83 -6.87 -4.19
C GLN A 106 -13.02 -5.83 -4.99
N ILE A 107 -12.08 -5.11 -4.35
CA ILE A 107 -11.28 -4.15 -5.10
C ILE A 107 -10.29 -4.83 -6.04
N LEU A 108 -9.70 -5.98 -5.66
CA LEU A 108 -8.84 -6.76 -6.56
C LEU A 108 -9.61 -7.30 -7.78
N LEU A 109 -10.88 -7.70 -7.58
CA LEU A 109 -11.75 -8.10 -8.69
C LEU A 109 -12.02 -6.92 -9.63
N LYS A 110 -12.32 -5.73 -9.07
CA LYS A 110 -12.52 -4.50 -9.85
C LYS A 110 -11.25 -4.14 -10.63
N GLU A 111 -10.10 -4.13 -9.99
CA GLU A 111 -8.78 -3.87 -10.61
C GLU A 111 -8.55 -4.77 -11.82
N ASN A 112 -8.71 -6.09 -11.66
CA ASN A 112 -8.56 -7.05 -12.77
C ASN A 112 -9.56 -6.82 -13.91
N PHE A 113 -10.79 -6.42 -13.59
CA PHE A 113 -11.77 -6.06 -14.61
C PHE A 113 -11.34 -4.79 -15.37
N GLU A 114 -10.89 -3.76 -14.66
CA GLU A 114 -10.50 -2.47 -15.22
C GLU A 114 -9.19 -2.54 -16.03
N ASN A 115 -8.26 -3.44 -15.68
CA ASN A 115 -7.07 -3.74 -16.48
C ASN A 115 -7.41 -4.06 -17.95
N ASN A 116 -8.59 -4.65 -18.19
CA ASN A 116 -9.09 -4.97 -19.52
C ASN A 116 -9.89 -3.82 -20.16
N GLN A 117 -10.66 -3.07 -19.37
CA GLN A 117 -11.51 -1.98 -19.89
C GLN A 117 -10.74 -0.69 -20.15
N LYS A 118 -9.63 -0.47 -19.44
CA LYS A 118 -8.81 0.75 -19.48
C LYS A 118 -9.65 2.01 -19.24
N SER A 119 -10.47 1.97 -18.19
CA SER A 119 -11.39 3.06 -17.85
C SER A 119 -10.64 4.34 -17.48
N VAL A 120 -11.28 5.48 -17.73
CA VAL A 120 -10.82 6.77 -17.20
C VAL A 120 -11.09 6.82 -15.71
N TYR A 121 -10.06 7.09 -14.90
CA TYR A 121 -10.21 7.25 -13.46
C TYR A 121 -10.25 8.72 -13.06
N THR A 122 -11.17 9.06 -12.16
CA THR A 122 -11.10 10.32 -11.42
C THR A 122 -10.18 10.18 -10.22
N ILE A 123 -9.72 11.30 -9.66
CA ILE A 123 -8.96 11.28 -8.39
C ILE A 123 -9.73 10.60 -7.26
N LYS A 124 -11.07 10.70 -7.26
CA LYS A 124 -11.93 10.03 -6.27
C LYS A 124 -11.90 8.51 -6.44
N ASP A 125 -11.90 8.03 -7.68
CA ASP A 125 -11.78 6.59 -7.96
C ASP A 125 -10.44 6.06 -7.47
N PHE A 126 -9.36 6.82 -7.71
CA PHE A 126 -8.04 6.53 -7.18
C PHE A 126 -8.04 6.47 -5.63
N GLU A 127 -8.61 7.47 -4.96
CA GLU A 127 -8.64 7.51 -3.49
C GLU A 127 -9.40 6.33 -2.88
N GLU A 128 -10.52 5.94 -3.50
CA GLU A 128 -11.30 4.76 -3.07
C GLU A 128 -10.53 3.45 -3.31
N TYR A 129 -9.87 3.34 -4.46
CA TYR A 129 -9.04 2.20 -4.81
C TYR A 129 -7.87 2.05 -3.84
N ALA A 130 -7.09 3.11 -3.64
CA ALA A 130 -5.91 3.10 -2.76
C ALA A 130 -6.26 2.76 -1.30
N ASP A 131 -7.37 3.29 -0.76
CA ASP A 131 -7.83 2.94 0.59
C ASP A 131 -8.35 1.49 0.66
N SER A 132 -9.00 1.00 -0.39
CA SER A 132 -9.53 -0.36 -0.43
C SER A 132 -8.43 -1.42 -0.62
N LYS A 133 -7.43 -1.16 -1.47
CA LYS A 133 -6.30 -2.08 -1.73
C LYS A 133 -5.47 -2.31 -0.47
N HIS A 134 -5.38 -1.30 0.39
CA HIS A 134 -4.65 -1.37 1.66
C HIS A 134 -5.53 -1.64 2.88
N CYS A 135 -6.83 -1.89 2.72
CA CYS A 135 -7.76 -1.90 3.86
C CYS A 135 -7.48 -2.99 4.91
N LEU A 136 -6.81 -4.08 4.55
CA LEU A 136 -6.39 -5.12 5.50
C LEU A 136 -5.43 -4.60 6.56
N ALA A 137 -4.72 -3.51 6.29
CA ALA A 137 -3.88 -2.82 7.27
C ALA A 137 -4.71 -2.13 8.38
N TYR A 138 -6.04 -2.02 8.26
CA TYR A 138 -6.87 -1.59 9.38
C TYR A 138 -7.09 -2.69 10.42
N ILE A 139 -6.89 -3.97 10.08
CA ILE A 139 -7.09 -5.09 11.03
C ILE A 139 -6.17 -5.01 12.25
N PRO A 140 -4.88 -4.69 12.12
CA PRO A 140 -4.01 -4.35 13.25
C PRO A 140 -4.56 -3.26 14.17
N ILE A 141 -5.14 -2.19 13.61
CA ILE A 141 -5.71 -1.07 14.38
C ILE A 141 -6.94 -1.55 15.15
N ILE A 142 -7.86 -2.25 14.46
CA ILE A 142 -9.08 -2.81 15.04
C ILE A 142 -8.74 -3.79 16.17
N GLY A 143 -7.83 -4.72 15.94
CA GLY A 143 -7.42 -5.71 16.94
C GLY A 143 -6.79 -5.06 18.17
N LEU A 144 -5.91 -4.06 17.99
CA LEU A 144 -5.33 -3.34 19.13
C LEU A 144 -6.37 -2.55 19.91
N ASN A 145 -7.38 -1.95 19.26
CA ASN A 145 -8.48 -1.27 19.93
C ASN A 145 -9.37 -2.22 20.76
N TYR A 146 -9.50 -3.48 20.35
CA TYR A 146 -10.21 -4.48 21.14
C TYR A 146 -9.40 -4.98 22.35
N LEU A 147 -8.06 -5.02 22.23
CA LEU A 147 -7.18 -5.61 23.24
C LEU A 147 -6.64 -4.60 24.26
N PHE A 148 -6.49 -3.34 23.86
CA PHE A 148 -5.78 -2.33 24.63
C PHE A 148 -6.50 -0.99 24.60
N GLU A 149 -6.27 -0.20 25.64
CA GLU A 149 -6.76 1.16 25.75
C GLU A 149 -5.98 2.07 24.78
N SER A 150 -6.69 2.66 23.82
CA SER A 150 -6.12 3.63 22.88
C SER A 150 -5.92 4.99 23.55
N LYS A 151 -4.82 5.67 23.18
CA LYS A 151 -4.50 7.02 23.65
C LYS A 151 -5.17 8.10 22.79
N ILE A 152 -5.54 7.77 21.56
CA ILE A 152 -6.23 8.67 20.63
C ILE A 152 -7.47 7.98 20.03
N ASP A 153 -8.29 8.76 19.35
CA ASP A 153 -9.48 8.24 18.69
C ASP A 153 -9.13 7.32 17.50
N ALA A 154 -9.93 6.27 17.30
CA ALA A 154 -9.70 5.30 16.23
C ALA A 154 -9.85 5.95 14.83
N GLU A 155 -10.73 6.94 14.67
CA GLU A 155 -10.92 7.69 13.42
C GLU A 155 -9.70 8.54 13.08
N GLU A 156 -9.03 9.13 14.08
CA GLU A 156 -7.77 9.86 13.88
C GLU A 156 -6.65 8.91 13.41
N THR A 157 -6.56 7.71 14.00
CA THR A 157 -5.60 6.68 13.56
C THR A 157 -5.88 6.27 12.11
N ASN A 158 -7.14 5.98 11.78
CA ASN A 158 -7.54 5.60 10.44
C ASN A 158 -7.26 6.72 9.43
N THR A 159 -7.46 7.98 9.81
CA THR A 159 -7.16 9.14 8.95
C THR A 159 -5.67 9.23 8.63
N ILE A 160 -4.79 9.02 9.61
CA ILE A 160 -3.33 8.98 9.38
C ILE A 160 -2.98 7.89 8.37
N PHE A 161 -3.49 6.68 8.59
CA PHE A 161 -3.19 5.52 7.75
C PHE A 161 -3.75 5.67 6.34
N LYS A 162 -4.97 6.22 6.19
CA LYS A 162 -5.53 6.56 4.88
C LYS A 162 -4.62 7.51 4.11
N LYS A 163 -4.13 8.57 4.76
CA LYS A 163 -3.17 9.51 4.13
C LYS A 163 -1.90 8.80 3.67
N ILE A 164 -1.38 7.88 4.47
CA ILE A 164 -0.22 7.07 4.07
C ILE A 164 -0.54 6.20 2.85
N PHE A 165 -1.70 5.53 2.82
CA PHE A 165 -2.10 4.67 1.70
C PHE A 165 -2.26 5.45 0.40
N LEU A 166 -2.85 6.64 0.45
CA LEU A 166 -2.95 7.52 -0.72
C LEU A 166 -1.57 7.93 -1.24
N GLY A 167 -0.66 8.33 -0.35
CA GLY A 167 0.71 8.71 -0.72
C GLY A 167 1.50 7.53 -1.30
N MET A 168 1.40 6.36 -0.67
CA MET A 168 2.07 5.14 -1.11
C MET A 168 1.57 4.68 -2.47
N GLN A 169 0.25 4.56 -2.66
CA GLN A 169 -0.29 4.08 -3.93
C GLN A 169 0.06 5.02 -5.09
N MET A 170 -0.03 6.34 -4.88
CA MET A 170 0.33 7.30 -5.95
C MET A 170 1.81 7.23 -6.30
N ASN A 171 2.68 7.03 -5.29
CA ASN A 171 4.10 6.86 -5.53
C ASN A 171 4.41 5.54 -6.25
N ASP A 172 3.74 4.45 -5.88
CA ASP A 172 3.89 3.14 -6.55
C ASP A 172 3.41 3.23 -8.01
N ASP A 173 2.26 3.88 -8.30
CA ASP A 173 1.78 4.13 -9.67
C ASP A 173 2.80 4.91 -10.54
N LEU A 174 3.61 5.79 -9.93
CA LEU A 174 4.66 6.56 -10.61
C LEU A 174 5.92 5.74 -10.85
N GLU A 175 6.44 5.07 -9.82
CA GLU A 175 7.70 4.30 -9.88
C GLU A 175 7.54 3.05 -10.75
N ASP A 176 6.35 2.44 -10.74
CA ASP A 176 6.05 1.22 -11.49
C ASP A 176 5.35 1.49 -12.83
N PHE A 177 5.19 2.76 -13.26
CA PHE A 177 4.41 3.13 -14.46
C PHE A 177 4.73 2.25 -15.68
N ASN A 178 6.00 2.13 -16.06
CA ASN A 178 6.34 1.35 -17.24
C ASN A 178 6.26 -0.17 -17.01
N SER A 179 6.56 -0.67 -15.81
CA SER A 179 6.40 -2.10 -15.52
C SER A 179 4.93 -2.50 -15.55
N ASP A 180 4.06 -1.68 -14.97
CA ASP A 180 2.61 -1.89 -14.94
C ASP A 180 2.04 -1.87 -16.37
N LEU A 181 2.51 -0.98 -17.23
CA LEU A 181 2.13 -0.97 -18.64
C LEU A 181 2.51 -2.28 -19.35
N LEU A 182 3.70 -2.82 -19.06
CA LEU A 182 4.20 -4.08 -19.65
C LEU A 182 3.45 -5.32 -19.13
N THR A 183 2.97 -5.29 -17.88
CA THR A 183 2.15 -6.35 -17.28
C THR A 183 0.65 -6.16 -17.48
N ALA A 184 0.26 -5.13 -18.27
CA ALA A 184 -1.14 -4.77 -18.54
C ALA A 184 -1.94 -4.37 -17.28
N GLN A 185 -1.26 -3.90 -16.24
CA GLN A 185 -1.88 -3.27 -15.09
C GLN A 185 -2.26 -1.82 -15.44
N TRP A 186 -3.52 -1.49 -15.21
CA TRP A 186 -4.10 -0.18 -15.53
C TRP A 186 -4.24 0.67 -14.27
N THR A 187 -3.51 1.78 -14.22
CA THR A 187 -3.41 2.64 -13.02
C THR A 187 -3.97 4.03 -13.26
N TYR A 188 -4.06 4.84 -12.20
CA TYR A 188 -4.51 6.23 -12.32
C TYR A 188 -3.57 7.02 -13.23
N ALA A 189 -2.26 6.88 -13.03
CA ALA A 189 -1.25 7.55 -13.86
C ALA A 189 -1.42 7.24 -15.36
N HIS A 190 -1.70 5.97 -15.70
CA HIS A 190 -1.96 5.59 -17.09
C HIS A 190 -3.20 6.26 -17.66
N SER A 191 -4.30 6.29 -16.90
CA SER A 191 -5.53 6.97 -17.37
C SER A 191 -5.32 8.45 -17.62
N ARG A 192 -4.54 9.14 -16.78
CA ARG A 192 -4.22 10.55 -16.93
C ARG A 192 -3.39 10.82 -18.18
N VAL A 193 -2.41 9.96 -18.46
CA VAL A 193 -1.58 10.07 -19.67
C VAL A 193 -2.42 9.86 -20.94
N GLU A 194 -3.29 8.84 -20.98
CA GLU A 194 -4.16 8.62 -22.15
C GLU A 194 -5.14 9.79 -22.39
N GLU A 195 -5.72 10.34 -21.31
CA GLU A 195 -6.57 11.53 -21.42
C GLU A 195 -5.81 12.70 -22.01
N PHE A 196 -4.61 13.00 -21.48
CA PHE A 196 -3.78 14.09 -21.98
C PHE A 196 -3.39 13.90 -23.45
N MET A 197 -3.00 12.68 -23.83
CA MET A 197 -2.67 12.36 -25.22
C MET A 197 -3.85 12.60 -26.15
N LYS A 198 -5.06 12.18 -25.74
CA LYS A 198 -6.29 12.39 -26.51
C LYS A 198 -6.63 13.87 -26.65
N GLU A 199 -6.55 14.64 -25.58
CA GLU A 199 -6.83 16.08 -25.57
C GLU A 199 -5.87 16.87 -26.47
N ASN A 200 -4.60 16.45 -26.53
CA ASN A 200 -3.56 17.10 -27.31
C ASN A 200 -3.36 16.48 -28.71
N ASN A 201 -4.22 15.53 -29.12
CA ASN A 201 -4.13 14.81 -30.39
C ASN A 201 -2.75 14.14 -30.62
N LEU A 202 -2.13 13.64 -29.54
CA LEU A 202 -0.87 12.90 -29.60
C LEU A 202 -1.15 11.45 -30.02
N ILE A 203 -0.42 10.99 -31.03
CA ILE A 203 -0.46 9.60 -31.48
C ILE A 203 0.78 8.90 -30.93
N GLU A 204 0.56 7.74 -30.30
CA GLU A 204 1.65 6.92 -29.77
C GLU A 204 2.67 6.58 -30.86
N ASN A 205 3.95 6.88 -30.58
CA ASN A 205 5.05 6.54 -31.47
C ASN A 205 5.72 5.26 -30.98
N ASN A 206 5.37 4.12 -31.60
CA ASN A 206 5.90 2.80 -31.26
C ASN A 206 7.41 2.63 -31.56
N GLU A 207 8.04 3.57 -32.27
CA GLU A 207 9.49 3.57 -32.48
C GLU A 207 10.26 4.21 -31.30
N LEU A 208 9.56 4.97 -30.44
CA LEU A 208 10.15 5.59 -29.26
C LEU A 208 9.90 4.72 -28.04
N ASP A 209 10.99 4.20 -27.46
CA ASP A 209 10.93 3.46 -26.21
C ASP A 209 10.33 4.30 -25.09
N LYS A 210 9.45 3.67 -24.29
CA LYS A 210 8.77 4.26 -23.14
C LYS A 210 8.01 5.56 -23.47
N TYR A 211 7.36 5.63 -24.64
CA TYR A 211 6.67 6.84 -25.10
C TYR A 211 5.72 7.45 -24.07
N LYS A 212 4.83 6.65 -23.46
CA LYS A 212 3.85 7.11 -22.47
C LYS A 212 4.47 7.59 -21.17
N GLU A 213 5.53 6.94 -20.71
CA GLU A 213 6.30 7.37 -19.53
C GLU A 213 6.98 8.73 -19.80
N ARG A 214 7.44 8.98 -21.04
CA ARG A 214 7.93 10.31 -21.41
C ARG A 214 6.82 11.37 -21.40
N VAL A 215 5.63 11.01 -21.88
CA VAL A 215 4.46 11.91 -21.82
C VAL A 215 4.11 12.23 -20.37
N LEU A 216 4.10 11.24 -19.47
CA LEU A 216 3.87 11.44 -18.03
C LEU A 216 4.72 12.58 -17.47
N TYR A 217 6.03 12.57 -17.70
CA TYR A 217 6.95 13.56 -17.14
C TYR A 217 6.99 14.89 -17.90
N VAL A 218 6.80 14.90 -19.23
CA VAL A 218 6.86 16.15 -20.02
C VAL A 218 5.55 16.94 -19.99
N SER A 219 4.43 16.29 -19.72
CA SER A 219 3.10 16.92 -19.67
C SER A 219 2.79 17.68 -18.37
N GLY A 220 3.62 17.53 -17.33
CA GLY A 220 3.34 18.04 -15.99
C GLY A 220 2.52 17.09 -15.10
N ILE A 221 2.07 15.95 -15.62
CA ILE A 221 1.30 14.96 -14.85
C ILE A 221 2.18 14.33 -13.77
N GLY A 222 3.43 13.98 -14.09
CA GLY A 222 4.36 13.42 -13.12
C GLY A 222 4.53 14.32 -11.89
N GLU A 223 4.69 15.63 -12.09
CA GLU A 223 4.76 16.63 -11.03
C GLU A 223 3.45 16.75 -10.22
N GLU A 224 2.29 16.70 -10.88
CA GLU A 224 0.97 16.71 -10.23
C GLU A 224 0.83 15.51 -9.27
N LEU A 225 1.11 14.30 -9.77
CA LEU A 225 0.95 13.07 -8.99
C LEU A 225 1.98 12.99 -7.85
N MET A 226 3.22 13.42 -8.10
CA MET A 226 4.27 13.49 -7.07
C MET A 226 3.86 14.47 -5.96
N SER A 227 3.31 15.64 -6.32
CA SER A 227 2.81 16.62 -5.36
C SER A 227 1.68 16.04 -4.51
N PHE A 228 0.74 15.32 -5.13
CA PHE A 228 -0.32 14.62 -4.40
C PHE A 228 0.23 13.60 -3.40
N ALA A 229 1.21 12.78 -3.79
CA ALA A 229 1.83 11.80 -2.91
C ALA A 229 2.49 12.47 -1.71
N LYS A 230 3.30 13.50 -1.98
CA LYS A 230 4.02 14.30 -1.00
C LYS A 230 3.08 15.00 -0.01
N GLU A 231 2.02 15.65 -0.48
CA GLU A 231 1.04 16.33 0.37
C GLU A 231 0.37 15.37 1.36
N ASN A 232 0.04 14.15 0.91
CA ASN A 232 -0.54 13.13 1.76
C ASN A 232 0.46 12.63 2.83
N PHE A 233 1.73 12.41 2.47
CA PHE A 233 2.77 12.07 3.47
C PHE A 233 3.02 13.21 4.46
N ILE A 234 3.07 14.47 4.01
CA ILE A 234 3.18 15.65 4.90
C ILE A 234 1.99 15.73 5.86
N SER A 235 0.78 15.48 5.34
CA SER A 235 -0.44 15.47 6.15
C SER A 235 -0.40 14.36 7.21
N ALA A 236 -0.03 13.14 6.82
CA ALA A 236 0.17 12.02 7.73
C ALA A 236 1.23 12.34 8.81
N LYS A 237 2.33 13.01 8.44
CA LYS A 237 3.41 13.38 9.36
C LYS A 237 2.92 14.37 10.41
N LYS A 238 2.23 15.43 9.98
CA LYS A 238 1.64 16.44 10.89
C LYS A 238 0.67 15.80 11.89
N LEU A 239 -0.20 14.91 11.41
CA LEU A 239 -1.14 14.20 12.28
C LEU A 239 -0.43 13.20 13.21
N SER A 240 0.60 12.50 12.72
CA SER A 240 1.42 11.58 13.52
C SER A 240 2.12 12.31 14.66
N ASN A 241 2.72 13.47 14.37
CA ASN A 241 3.36 14.33 15.37
C ASN A 241 2.36 14.83 16.41
N LYS A 242 1.20 15.37 15.98
CA LYS A 242 0.11 15.82 16.85
C LYS A 242 -0.31 14.72 17.84
N ASN A 243 -0.36 13.48 17.38
CA ASN A 243 -0.86 12.33 18.14
C ASN A 243 0.24 11.48 18.80
N GLY A 244 1.50 11.92 18.74
CA GLY A 244 2.62 11.29 19.46
C GLY A 244 3.15 9.99 18.85
N PHE A 245 2.88 9.71 17.56
CA PHE A 245 3.48 8.58 16.83
C PHE A 245 4.90 8.91 16.34
N LYS A 246 5.85 9.01 17.26
CA LYS A 246 7.24 9.41 16.96
C LYS A 246 7.94 8.49 15.97
N LYS A 247 7.69 7.19 16.04
CA LYS A 247 8.30 6.21 15.12
C LYS A 247 7.71 6.30 13.73
N LEU A 248 6.40 6.53 13.64
CA LEU A 248 5.74 6.74 12.36
C LEU A 248 6.19 8.06 11.73
N GLU A 249 6.30 9.11 12.54
CA GLU A 249 6.88 10.39 12.13
C GLU A 249 8.29 10.23 11.56
N SER A 250 9.17 9.49 12.26
CA SER A 250 10.53 9.21 11.78
C SER A 250 10.54 8.46 10.45
N TRP A 251 9.66 7.47 10.26
CA TRP A 251 9.54 6.76 8.98
C TRP A 251 9.01 7.68 7.87
N LEU A 252 8.10 8.59 8.20
CA LEU A 252 7.59 9.60 7.26
C LEU A 252 8.65 10.62 6.88
N ASP A 253 9.57 10.97 7.78
CA ASP A 253 10.74 11.80 7.47
C ASP A 253 11.63 11.14 6.42
N GLU A 254 12.04 9.89 6.67
CA GLU A 254 12.85 9.11 5.72
C GLU A 254 12.16 8.95 4.37
N THR A 255 10.84 8.74 4.38
CA THR A 255 10.02 8.63 3.16
C THR A 255 9.99 9.95 2.39
N LEU A 256 9.74 11.07 3.08
CA LEU A 256 9.70 12.39 2.46
C LEU A 256 11.05 12.81 1.90
N ASP A 257 12.16 12.43 2.53
CA ASP A 257 13.50 12.69 2.01
C ASP A 257 13.73 12.03 0.65
N VAL A 258 13.26 10.79 0.46
CA VAL A 258 13.31 10.09 -0.84
C VAL A 258 12.43 10.79 -1.87
N ILE A 259 11.20 11.13 -1.51
CA ILE A 259 10.26 11.84 -2.40
C ILE A 259 10.81 13.20 -2.84
N ASN A 260 11.39 13.98 -1.92
CA ASN A 260 11.99 15.28 -2.22
C ASN A 260 13.18 15.15 -3.18
N GLN A 261 14.02 14.12 -3.04
CA GLN A 261 15.13 13.87 -3.97
C GLN A 261 14.63 13.59 -5.39
N ASN A 262 13.54 12.81 -5.52
CA ASN A 262 12.93 12.53 -6.81
C ASN A 262 12.32 13.79 -7.43
N GLU A 263 11.60 14.59 -6.64
CA GLU A 263 11.03 15.87 -7.08
C GLU A 263 12.11 16.86 -7.52
N GLU A 264 13.20 17.01 -6.75
CA GLU A 264 14.33 17.88 -7.12
C GLU A 264 14.97 17.45 -8.45
N LEU A 265 15.09 16.14 -8.69
CA LEU A 265 15.58 15.61 -9.96
C LEU A 265 14.65 15.97 -11.11
N ILE A 266 13.34 15.73 -10.96
CA ILE A 266 12.34 16.05 -12.00
C ILE A 266 12.38 17.54 -12.31
N LEU A 267 12.26 18.41 -11.30
CA LEU A 267 12.26 19.86 -11.48
C LEU A 267 13.53 20.37 -12.15
N LYS A 268 14.69 19.81 -11.80
CA LYS A 268 15.97 20.16 -12.44
C LYS A 268 16.01 19.79 -13.92
N LEU A 269 15.27 18.76 -14.33
CA LEU A 269 15.22 18.27 -15.71
C LEU A 269 14.08 18.89 -16.53
N THR A 270 13.01 19.37 -15.89
CA THR A 270 11.82 19.92 -16.56
C THR A 270 11.75 21.45 -16.53
N SER A 271 12.46 22.12 -15.62
CA SER A 271 12.53 23.60 -15.58
C SER A 271 13.52 24.13 -16.62
N ASN A 272 13.01 24.61 -17.76
CA ASN A 272 13.74 25.48 -18.71
C ASN A 272 13.45 26.95 -18.44
#